data_AF-A0A959U5A3-F1
#
_entry.id   AF-A0A959U5A3-F1
#
_cell.length_a   1.000
_cell.length_b   1.000
_cell.length_c   1.000
_cell.angle_alpha   90.00
_cell.angle_beta   90.00
_cell.angle_gamma   90.00
#
_symmetry.space_group_name_H-M   'P 1'
#
loop_
_entity.id
_entity.type
_entity.pdbx_description
1 polymer ?
#
loop_
_entity_poly.entity_id
_entity_poly.type
_entity_poly.pdbx_seq_one_letter_code
_entity_poly.pdbx_strand_id
1 'polypeptide(L)'
;TGCVEIIQEANPDLIDINFGCPVKKVVCKDAGAGILKDIPRMVKLTSEIVKSSKLPVTVKTRLGWDDNSRNIVEVAERLQDVGIAALTIHGRTREQMYKGSADWTLIGEVKNNSMINIPIFGNGDVDGPQKALEMKNRYGVDGVMIGRASIGHPWIFREIKHFLETGEELAPPTIEERVSVCRAHLEKSIAWKGEVLGVLEMRRHYTNYFKGLPNVKHYRNLLVTEKEPQALFDVLNEIAQLSLENPVTV
;
A
#
# COMPACT_ATOMS: atom_id res chain seq x y z
N THR A 1 -8.21 -25.79 14.60
CA THR A 1 -7.26 -25.20 13.65
C THR A 1 -6.98 -23.77 14.03
N GLY A 2 -5.72 -23.43 14.32
CA GLY A 2 -5.31 -22.05 14.60
C GLY A 2 -5.32 -21.18 13.34
N CYS A 3 -5.39 -19.85 13.49
CA CYS A 3 -5.40 -18.92 12.34
C CYS A 3 -4.19 -19.14 11.41
N VAL A 4 -3.00 -19.40 11.99
CA VAL A 4 -1.77 -19.65 11.24
C VAL A 4 -1.88 -20.91 10.37
N GLU A 5 -2.42 -22.00 10.90
CA GLU A 5 -2.62 -23.25 10.16
C GLU A 5 -3.53 -23.04 8.95
N ILE A 6 -4.64 -22.30 9.13
CA ILE A 6 -5.56 -21.95 8.04
C ILE A 6 -4.86 -21.09 6.97
N ILE A 7 -4.06 -20.11 7.39
CA ILE A 7 -3.32 -19.23 6.47
C ILE A 7 -2.30 -20.03 5.65
N GLN A 8 -1.65 -21.02 6.25
CA GLN A 8 -0.65 -21.85 5.58
C GLN A 8 -1.23 -22.73 4.45
N GLU A 9 -2.52 -23.05 4.48
CA GLU A 9 -3.20 -23.75 3.39
C GLU A 9 -3.18 -22.95 2.07
N ALA A 10 -3.05 -21.62 2.15
CA ALA A 10 -2.92 -20.75 0.98
C ALA A 10 -1.47 -20.68 0.43
N ASN A 11 -0.51 -21.38 1.06
CA ASN A 11 0.91 -21.39 0.72
C ASN A 11 1.54 -19.98 0.50
N PRO A 12 1.41 -19.04 1.47
CA PRO A 12 1.99 -17.71 1.32
C PRO A 12 3.51 -17.72 1.58
N ASP A 13 4.21 -16.71 1.07
CA ASP A 13 5.64 -16.51 1.34
C ASP A 13 5.92 -16.02 2.78
N LEU A 14 4.97 -15.29 3.37
CA LEU A 14 5.06 -14.72 4.72
C LEU A 14 3.67 -14.44 5.33
N ILE A 15 3.62 -14.13 6.63
CA ILE A 15 2.41 -13.71 7.34
C ILE A 15 2.62 -12.29 7.89
N ASP A 16 1.81 -11.32 7.47
CA ASP A 16 1.85 -9.94 8.02
C ASP A 16 0.72 -9.70 9.02
N ILE A 17 1.06 -9.20 10.21
CA ILE A 17 0.09 -8.84 11.24
C ILE A 17 -0.26 -7.34 11.13
N ASN A 18 -1.54 -7.06 10.97
CA ASN A 18 -2.04 -5.68 10.91
C ASN A 18 -2.30 -5.11 12.31
N PHE A 19 -1.43 -4.20 12.72
CA PHE A 19 -1.62 -3.33 13.90
C PHE A 19 -1.73 -1.84 13.52
N GLY A 20 -2.03 -1.55 12.24
CA GLY A 20 -2.06 -0.19 11.70
C GLY A 20 -3.45 0.34 11.32
N CYS A 21 -4.46 -0.53 11.17
CA CYS A 21 -5.77 -0.10 10.69
C CYS A 21 -6.50 0.79 11.72
N PRO A 22 -6.88 2.04 11.37
CA PRO A 22 -7.49 2.96 12.33
C PRO A 22 -9.02 2.95 12.29
N VAL A 23 -9.63 2.18 11.37
CA VAL A 23 -11.08 2.18 11.12
C VAL A 23 -11.85 1.68 12.34
N LYS A 24 -12.90 2.41 12.72
CA LYS A 24 -13.71 2.16 13.93
C LYS A 24 -14.15 0.69 14.07
N LYS A 25 -14.62 0.07 12.98
CA LYS A 25 -15.09 -1.35 12.98
C LYS A 25 -14.01 -2.35 13.40
N VAL A 26 -12.74 -2.02 13.19
CA VAL A 26 -11.58 -2.85 13.56
C VAL A 26 -11.12 -2.49 14.97
N VAL A 27 -10.92 -1.20 15.23
CA VAL A 27 -10.38 -0.68 16.49
C VAL A 27 -11.29 -0.96 17.70
N CYS A 28 -12.61 -0.93 17.54
CA CYS A 28 -13.55 -1.24 18.63
C CYS A 28 -13.51 -2.70 19.10
N LYS A 29 -12.74 -3.57 18.45
CA LYS A 29 -12.49 -4.96 18.83
C LYS A 29 -11.06 -5.20 19.32
N ASP A 30 -10.36 -4.13 19.69
CA ASP A 30 -8.92 -4.11 20.03
C ASP A 30 -7.99 -4.65 18.92
N ALA A 31 -8.47 -4.67 17.68
CA ALA A 31 -7.71 -5.09 16.51
C ALA A 31 -7.13 -3.88 15.76
N GLY A 32 -6.25 -4.13 14.80
CA GLY A 32 -5.58 -3.06 14.05
C GLY A 32 -4.84 -2.14 15.02
N ALA A 33 -4.98 -0.83 14.84
CA ALA A 33 -4.33 0.14 15.71
C ALA A 33 -4.98 0.27 17.11
N GLY A 34 -6.06 -0.47 17.39
CA GLY A 34 -6.64 -0.57 18.75
C GLY A 34 -5.70 -1.22 19.75
N ILE A 35 -4.88 -2.18 19.30
CA ILE A 35 -3.92 -2.89 20.14
C ILE A 35 -2.83 -1.97 20.69
N LEU A 36 -2.59 -0.80 20.09
CA LEU A 36 -1.53 0.13 20.50
C LEU A 36 -1.75 0.72 21.91
N LYS A 37 -2.94 0.52 22.49
CA LYS A 37 -3.24 0.82 23.89
C LYS A 37 -2.80 -0.26 24.88
N ASP A 38 -2.49 -1.45 24.40
CA ASP A 38 -2.15 -2.63 25.20
C ASP A 38 -0.98 -3.39 24.55
N ILE A 39 0.22 -2.82 24.70
CA ILE A 39 1.45 -3.40 24.15
C ILE A 39 1.77 -4.78 24.76
N PRO A 40 1.56 -5.07 26.06
CA PRO A 40 1.69 -6.42 26.58
C PRO A 40 0.85 -7.46 25.81
N ARG A 41 -0.41 -7.14 25.49
CA ARG A 41 -1.27 -8.02 24.68
C ARG A 41 -0.77 -8.14 23.25
N MET A 42 -0.32 -7.04 22.64
CA MET A 42 0.28 -7.03 21.29
C MET A 42 1.46 -8.01 21.19
N VAL A 43 2.37 -7.95 22.16
CA VAL A 43 3.57 -8.80 22.24
C VAL A 43 3.19 -10.25 22.46
N LYS A 44 2.25 -10.52 23.38
CA LYS A 44 1.74 -11.87 23.63
C LYS A 44 1.13 -12.49 22.36
N LEU A 45 0.25 -11.77 21.68
CA LEU A 45 -0.38 -12.24 20.43
C LEU A 45 0.67 -12.55 19.36
N THR A 46 1.62 -11.63 19.16
CA THR A 46 2.66 -11.77 18.15
C THR A 46 3.55 -12.97 18.44
N SER A 47 3.96 -13.16 19.71
CA SER A 47 4.78 -14.31 20.12
C SER A 47 4.11 -15.65 19.81
N GLU A 48 2.80 -15.77 20.07
CA GLU A 48 2.06 -17.01 19.77
C GLU A 48 1.95 -17.27 18.26
N ILE A 49 1.79 -16.22 17.44
CA ILE A 49 1.77 -16.34 15.97
C ILE A 49 3.15 -16.77 15.45
N VAL A 50 4.22 -16.13 15.93
CA VAL A 50 5.60 -16.46 15.55
C VAL A 50 5.93 -17.91 15.89
N LYS A 51 5.64 -18.37 17.12
CA LYS A 51 5.87 -19.77 17.54
C LYS A 51 5.10 -20.80 16.70
N SER A 52 3.92 -20.41 16.22
CA SER A 52 3.04 -21.31 15.46
C SER A 52 3.35 -21.33 13.96
N SER A 53 4.13 -20.35 13.46
CA SER A 53 4.41 -20.18 12.03
C SER A 53 5.76 -20.76 11.65
N LYS A 54 5.80 -21.47 10.52
CA LYS A 54 7.06 -21.84 9.84
C LYS A 54 7.52 -20.78 8.83
N LEU A 55 6.65 -19.82 8.53
CA LEU A 55 6.90 -18.72 7.61
C LEU A 55 7.37 -17.48 8.39
N PRO A 56 8.16 -16.59 7.77
CA PRO A 56 8.47 -15.29 8.34
C PRO A 56 7.19 -14.53 8.73
N VAL A 57 7.16 -14.01 9.95
CA VAL A 57 6.05 -13.18 10.44
C VAL A 57 6.50 -11.73 10.45
N THR A 58 5.80 -10.85 9.76
CA THR A 58 6.07 -9.41 9.75
C THR A 58 4.94 -8.64 10.45
N VAL A 59 5.21 -7.39 10.82
CA VAL A 59 4.19 -6.52 11.41
C VAL A 59 4.13 -5.21 10.63
N LYS A 60 2.90 -4.74 10.39
CA LYS A 60 2.65 -3.36 9.96
C LYS A 60 1.87 -2.59 11.01
N THR A 61 2.44 -1.47 11.46
CA THR A 61 1.89 -0.64 12.54
C THR A 61 1.91 0.86 12.24
N ARG A 62 1.62 1.67 13.26
CA ARG A 62 1.60 3.14 13.30
C ARG A 62 2.56 3.65 14.39
N LEU A 63 2.74 4.97 14.46
CA LEU A 63 3.57 5.60 15.51
C LEU A 63 3.06 5.36 16.93
N GLY A 64 1.78 5.05 17.08
CA GLY A 64 1.10 4.87 18.35
C GLY A 64 -0.39 5.19 18.26
N TRP A 65 -1.07 5.30 19.39
CA TRP A 65 -2.52 5.52 19.43
C TRP A 65 -2.90 6.97 19.08
N ASP A 66 -2.27 7.94 19.75
CA ASP A 66 -2.47 9.38 19.56
C ASP A 66 -1.14 10.11 19.80
N ASP A 67 -1.16 11.45 19.79
CA ASP A 67 0.06 12.24 19.95
C ASP A 67 0.64 12.20 21.38
N ASN A 68 -0.14 11.79 22.38
CA ASN A 68 0.34 11.58 23.75
C ASN A 68 0.89 10.15 23.96
N SER A 69 0.65 9.25 23.00
CA SER A 69 1.03 7.84 23.07
C SER A 69 1.72 7.42 21.77
N ARG A 70 2.95 7.91 21.57
CA ARG A 70 3.84 7.56 20.45
C ARG A 70 4.91 6.56 20.88
N ASN A 71 4.50 5.33 21.13
CA ASN A 71 5.31 4.26 21.74
C ASN A 71 6.07 3.37 20.73
N ILE A 72 6.23 3.81 19.48
CA ILE A 72 6.77 2.95 18.42
C ILE A 72 8.20 2.43 18.66
N VAL A 73 9.05 3.18 19.36
CA VAL A 73 10.42 2.73 19.68
C VAL A 73 10.40 1.50 20.61
N GLU A 74 9.66 1.57 21.72
CA GLU A 74 9.44 0.42 22.63
C GLU A 74 8.76 -0.74 21.89
N VAL A 75 7.74 -0.43 21.09
CA VAL A 75 7.00 -1.44 20.32
C VAL A 75 7.91 -2.18 19.35
N ALA A 76 8.83 -1.47 18.68
CA ALA A 76 9.75 -2.09 17.71
C ALA A 76 10.69 -3.09 18.39
N GLU A 77 11.31 -2.72 19.51
CA GLU A 77 12.19 -3.62 20.28
C GLU A 77 11.42 -4.86 20.75
N ARG A 78 10.26 -4.65 21.38
CA ARG A 78 9.48 -5.76 21.95
C ARG A 78 8.91 -6.70 20.90
N LEU A 79 8.57 -6.19 19.72
CA LEU A 79 8.15 -7.03 18.60
C LEU A 79 9.33 -7.82 18.01
N GLN A 80 10.50 -7.20 17.89
CA GLN A 80 11.71 -7.89 17.48
C GLN A 80 12.05 -9.04 18.45
N ASP A 81 11.98 -8.79 19.76
CA ASP A 81 12.31 -9.78 20.79
C ASP A 81 11.42 -11.03 20.73
N VAL A 82 10.19 -10.91 20.22
CA VAL A 82 9.30 -12.06 20.00
C VAL A 82 9.46 -12.72 18.63
N GLY A 83 10.41 -12.24 17.81
CA GLY A 83 10.88 -12.92 16.61
C GLY A 83 10.18 -12.54 15.31
N ILE A 84 9.64 -11.32 15.18
CA ILE A 84 9.18 -10.86 13.86
C ILE A 84 10.36 -10.68 12.91
N ALA A 85 10.14 -10.94 11.62
CA ALA A 85 11.17 -10.89 10.58
C ALA A 85 11.39 -9.49 10.00
N ALA A 86 10.38 -8.60 10.08
CA ALA A 86 10.47 -7.21 9.63
C ALA A 86 9.32 -6.37 10.19
N LEU A 87 9.55 -5.04 10.28
CA LEU A 87 8.57 -4.08 10.77
C LEU A 87 8.32 -2.96 9.75
N THR A 88 7.06 -2.75 9.38
CA THR A 88 6.63 -1.58 8.59
C THR A 88 5.92 -0.57 9.48
N ILE A 89 6.36 0.70 9.45
CA ILE A 89 5.81 1.76 10.29
C ILE A 89 5.16 2.83 9.42
N HIS A 90 3.87 3.06 9.63
CA HIS A 90 3.20 4.23 9.06
C HIS A 90 3.46 5.46 9.95
N GLY A 91 3.96 6.54 9.37
CA GLY A 91 4.33 7.80 10.05
C GLY A 91 3.16 8.62 10.59
N ARG A 92 2.06 7.99 10.99
CA ARG A 92 0.95 8.65 11.68
C ARG A 92 0.50 7.84 12.87
N THR A 93 -0.03 8.49 13.88
CA THR A 93 -0.76 7.85 14.98
C THR A 93 -2.11 7.33 14.50
N ARG A 94 -2.80 6.51 15.29
CA ARG A 94 -4.16 6.05 14.96
C ARG A 94 -5.12 7.22 14.83
N GLU A 95 -5.11 8.16 15.78
CA GLU A 95 -6.05 9.28 15.84
C GLU A 95 -5.98 10.20 14.61
N GLN A 96 -4.77 10.43 14.11
CA GLN A 96 -4.57 11.23 12.90
C GLN A 96 -5.24 10.63 11.66
N MET A 97 -5.54 9.32 11.64
CA MET A 97 -6.10 8.62 10.48
C MET A 97 -5.23 8.82 9.23
N TYR A 98 -5.66 9.71 8.32
CA TYR A 98 -4.96 10.15 7.11
C TYR A 98 -4.82 11.69 7.04
N LYS A 99 -5.12 12.40 8.13
CA LYS A 99 -4.99 13.85 8.25
C LYS A 99 -3.52 14.23 8.51
N GLY A 100 -3.19 15.50 8.25
CA GLY A 100 -1.83 16.02 8.39
C GLY A 100 -0.84 15.30 7.48
N SER A 101 0.44 15.49 7.75
CA SER A 101 1.54 14.82 7.05
C SER A 101 2.04 13.63 7.86
N ALA A 102 2.53 12.59 7.19
CA ALA A 102 3.25 11.52 7.87
C ALA A 102 4.57 12.07 8.45
N ASP A 103 4.75 11.91 9.76
CA ASP A 103 5.97 12.20 10.50
C ASP A 103 6.84 10.93 10.55
N TRP A 104 7.99 11.02 9.89
CA TRP A 104 8.95 9.91 9.77
C TRP A 104 10.06 9.96 10.82
N THR A 105 10.07 10.98 11.69
CA THR A 105 11.13 11.20 12.70
C THR A 105 11.32 9.96 13.57
N LEU A 106 10.22 9.46 14.15
CA LEU A 106 10.25 8.25 14.98
C LEU A 106 10.56 6.96 14.18
N ILE A 107 10.30 6.93 12.86
CA ILE A 107 10.70 5.81 12.01
C ILE A 107 12.23 5.78 11.89
N GLY A 108 12.84 6.95 11.70
CA GLY A 108 14.30 7.10 11.70
C GLY A 108 14.92 6.77 13.06
N GLU A 109 14.28 7.16 14.17
CA GLU A 109 14.73 6.78 15.51
C GLU A 109 14.73 5.26 15.71
N VAL A 110 13.66 4.58 15.30
CA VAL A 110 13.61 3.10 15.33
C VAL A 110 14.71 2.50 14.47
N LYS A 111 14.92 2.99 13.25
CA LYS A 111 15.94 2.46 12.35
C LYS A 111 17.37 2.68 12.86
N ASN A 112 17.63 3.79 13.54
CA ASN A 112 18.94 4.14 14.09
C ASN A 112 19.18 3.56 15.50
N ASN A 113 18.19 2.89 16.10
CA ASN A 113 18.34 2.21 17.36
C ASN A 113 19.26 0.99 17.18
N SER A 114 20.41 0.99 17.86
CA SER A 114 21.41 -0.08 17.78
C SER A 114 20.91 -1.45 18.26
N MET A 115 19.80 -1.49 19.00
CA MET A 115 19.17 -2.73 19.43
C MET A 115 18.32 -3.37 18.33
N ILE A 116 17.93 -2.60 17.30
CA ILE A 116 17.11 -3.09 16.18
C ILE A 116 18.03 -3.68 15.10
N ASN A 117 17.82 -4.96 14.82
CA ASN A 117 18.55 -5.77 13.85
C ASN A 117 17.67 -6.24 12.68
N ILE A 118 16.35 -6.16 12.82
CA ILE A 118 15.40 -6.53 11.75
C ILE A 118 15.24 -5.37 10.75
N PRO A 119 14.87 -5.67 9.48
CA PRO A 119 14.54 -4.63 8.50
C PRO A 119 13.35 -3.76 8.94
N ILE A 120 13.52 -2.45 8.77
CA ILE A 120 12.52 -1.41 9.05
C ILE A 120 12.09 -0.74 7.74
N PHE A 121 10.80 -0.80 7.45
CA PHE A 121 10.20 -0.17 6.28
C PHE A 121 9.39 1.07 6.69
N GLY A 122 9.70 2.20 6.04
CA GLY A 122 8.94 3.43 6.23
C GLY A 122 7.69 3.50 5.34
N ASN A 123 6.61 4.08 5.85
CA ASN A 123 5.36 4.22 5.11
C ASN A 123 4.66 5.55 5.43
N GLY A 124 4.12 6.20 4.40
CA GLY A 124 3.28 7.38 4.54
C GLY A 124 3.71 8.48 3.58
N ASP A 125 2.77 8.95 2.77
CA ASP A 125 2.91 10.12 1.88
C ASP A 125 4.13 10.09 0.95
N VAL A 126 4.55 8.89 0.54
CA VAL A 126 5.50 8.70 -0.57
C VAL A 126 4.68 8.52 -1.83
N ASP A 127 4.79 9.47 -2.73
CA ASP A 127 3.99 9.59 -3.95
C ASP A 127 4.80 9.71 -5.24
N GLY A 128 6.13 9.62 -5.15
CA GLY A 128 7.00 9.61 -6.32
C GLY A 128 8.46 9.27 -6.03
N PRO A 129 9.29 9.21 -7.09
CA PRO A 129 10.71 8.83 -7.03
C PRO A 129 11.56 9.68 -6.08
N GLN A 130 11.46 11.00 -6.18
CA GLN A 130 12.25 11.95 -5.40
C GLN A 130 11.89 11.83 -3.92
N LYS A 131 10.59 11.71 -3.60
CA LYS A 131 10.15 11.55 -2.21
C LYS A 131 10.60 10.21 -1.64
N ALA A 132 10.57 9.13 -2.43
CA ALA A 132 11.07 7.83 -2.00
C ALA A 132 12.57 7.88 -1.67
N LEU A 133 13.38 8.52 -2.53
CA LEU A 133 14.82 8.72 -2.29
C LEU A 133 15.07 9.62 -1.06
N GLU A 134 14.35 10.75 -0.95
CA GLU A 134 14.45 11.67 0.20
C GLU A 134 14.20 10.93 1.51
N MET A 135 13.09 10.19 1.60
CA MET A 135 12.72 9.48 2.83
C MET A 135 13.71 8.36 3.16
N LYS A 136 14.18 7.61 2.15
CA LYS A 136 15.20 6.57 2.32
C LYS A 136 16.50 7.17 2.87
N ASN A 137 17.02 8.23 2.25
CA ASN A 137 18.29 8.84 2.64
C ASN A 137 18.20 9.56 3.99
N ARG A 138 17.10 10.27 4.25
CA ARG A 138 16.92 11.06 5.47
C ARG A 138 16.75 10.20 6.72
N TYR A 139 16.05 9.07 6.61
CA TYR A 139 15.69 8.24 7.76
C TYR A 139 16.39 6.88 7.78
N GLY A 140 17.17 6.54 6.76
CA GLY A 140 17.99 5.33 6.70
C GLY A 140 17.20 4.01 6.59
N VAL A 141 15.89 4.07 6.30
CA VAL A 141 15.02 2.88 6.26
C VAL A 141 15.46 1.88 5.19
N ASP A 142 15.24 0.59 5.44
CA ASP A 142 15.64 -0.50 4.54
C ASP A 142 14.76 -0.57 3.28
N GLY A 143 13.56 0.00 3.36
CA GLY A 143 12.68 0.18 2.22
C GLY A 143 11.50 1.09 2.52
N VAL A 144 10.75 1.39 1.46
CA VAL A 144 9.58 2.26 1.52
C VAL A 144 8.36 1.49 1.03
N MET A 145 7.31 1.45 1.83
CA MET A 145 6.03 0.89 1.43
C MET A 145 5.12 1.99 0.89
N ILE A 146 4.53 1.76 -0.29
CA ILE A 146 3.69 2.73 -1.00
C ILE A 146 2.26 2.19 -1.10
N GLY A 147 1.30 3.03 -0.71
CA GLY A 147 -0.12 2.69 -0.70
C GLY A 147 -0.91 3.51 -1.72
N ARG A 148 -1.51 4.61 -1.27
CA ARG A 148 -2.45 5.42 -2.08
C ARG A 148 -1.92 5.83 -3.46
N ALA A 149 -0.64 6.17 -3.56
CA ALA A 149 -0.03 6.62 -4.81
C ALA A 149 0.09 5.51 -5.87
N SER A 150 0.00 4.22 -5.52
CA SER A 150 -0.01 3.13 -6.50
C SER A 150 -1.40 2.81 -7.04
N ILE A 151 -2.47 3.34 -6.44
CA ILE A 151 -3.86 3.04 -6.84
C ILE A 151 -4.16 3.70 -8.18
N GLY A 152 -4.24 2.90 -9.24
CA GLY A 152 -4.41 3.38 -10.61
C GLY A 152 -3.16 4.03 -11.21
N HIS A 153 -2.03 3.95 -10.51
CA HIS A 153 -0.69 4.32 -11.01
C HIS A 153 0.36 3.27 -10.59
N PRO A 154 0.21 1.99 -11.02
CA PRO A 154 1.15 0.93 -10.64
C PRO A 154 2.57 1.15 -11.17
N TRP A 155 2.77 2.04 -12.14
CA TRP A 155 4.09 2.38 -12.69
C TRP A 155 5.01 3.09 -11.69
N ILE A 156 4.47 3.63 -10.59
CA ILE A 156 5.25 4.25 -9.51
C ILE A 156 6.42 3.38 -9.04
N PHE A 157 6.24 2.05 -9.03
CA PHE A 157 7.30 1.14 -8.61
C PHE A 157 8.46 1.06 -9.61
N ARG A 158 8.20 1.08 -10.92
CA ARG A 158 9.27 1.11 -11.95
C ARG A 158 9.95 2.47 -12.00
N GLU A 159 9.16 3.54 -11.85
CA GLU A 159 9.65 4.93 -11.81
C GLU A 159 10.62 5.14 -10.63
N ILE A 160 10.25 4.68 -9.43
CA ILE A 160 11.12 4.75 -8.26
C ILE A 160 12.38 3.92 -8.46
N LYS A 161 12.27 2.66 -8.92
CA LYS A 161 13.45 1.81 -9.13
C LYS A 161 14.43 2.45 -10.12
N HIS A 162 13.93 2.92 -11.26
CA HIS A 162 14.75 3.58 -12.27
C HIS A 162 15.45 4.83 -11.72
N PHE A 163 14.73 5.70 -11.02
CA PHE A 163 15.31 6.90 -10.43
C PHE A 163 16.35 6.59 -9.35
N LEU A 164 16.13 5.56 -8.53
CA LEU A 164 17.11 5.14 -7.52
C LEU A 164 18.39 4.55 -8.15
N GLU A 165 18.28 3.93 -9.33
CA GLU A 165 19.40 3.32 -10.05
C GLU A 165 20.19 4.33 -10.89
N THR A 166 19.51 5.31 -11.50
CA THR A 166 20.10 6.20 -12.52
C THR A 166 20.18 7.67 -12.11
N GLY A 167 19.35 8.10 -11.16
CA GLY A 167 19.14 9.52 -10.85
C GLY A 167 18.24 10.25 -11.87
N GLU A 168 17.74 9.56 -12.89
CA GLU A 168 16.91 10.14 -13.96
C GLU A 168 15.44 9.74 -13.79
N GLU A 169 14.54 10.63 -14.19
CA GLU A 169 13.10 10.36 -14.16
C GLU A 169 12.66 9.62 -15.43
N LEU A 170 11.86 8.56 -15.27
CA LEU A 170 11.19 7.96 -16.42
C LEU A 170 10.12 8.90 -16.98
N ALA A 171 9.95 8.82 -18.30
CA ALA A 171 8.77 9.40 -18.93
C ALA A 171 7.49 8.82 -18.29
N PRO A 172 6.45 9.66 -18.11
CA PRO A 172 5.17 9.19 -17.59
C PRO A 172 4.55 8.13 -18.51
N PRO A 173 3.70 7.22 -17.98
CA PRO A 173 3.11 6.17 -18.80
C PRO A 173 2.23 6.77 -19.89
N THR A 174 2.39 6.26 -21.11
CA THR A 174 1.60 6.68 -22.27
C THR A 174 0.12 6.34 -22.07
N ILE A 175 -0.76 6.96 -22.87
CA ILE A 175 -2.19 6.61 -22.84
C ILE A 175 -2.39 5.12 -23.16
N GLU A 176 -1.63 4.59 -24.12
CA GLU A 176 -1.67 3.18 -24.49
C GLU A 176 -1.26 2.27 -23.33
N GLU A 177 -0.17 2.58 -22.63
CA GLU A 177 0.24 1.81 -21.44
C GLU A 177 -0.84 1.87 -20.35
N ARG A 178 -1.44 3.05 -20.12
CA ARG A 178 -2.53 3.22 -19.13
C ARG A 178 -3.74 2.37 -19.47
N VAL A 179 -4.18 2.39 -20.73
CA VAL A 179 -5.29 1.57 -21.22
C VAL A 179 -4.96 0.09 -21.09
N SER A 180 -3.77 -0.34 -21.50
CA SER A 180 -3.34 -1.74 -21.44
C SER A 180 -3.39 -2.29 -20.02
N VAL A 181 -2.85 -1.56 -19.04
CA VAL A 181 -2.90 -1.96 -17.63
C VAL A 181 -4.31 -1.91 -17.06
N CYS A 182 -5.11 -0.92 -17.44
CA CYS A 182 -6.51 -0.82 -17.01
C CYS A 182 -7.35 -1.99 -17.55
N ARG A 183 -7.17 -2.35 -18.83
CA ARG A 183 -7.78 -3.51 -19.49
C ARG A 183 -7.41 -4.81 -18.77
N ALA A 184 -6.12 -5.04 -18.54
CA ALA A 184 -5.65 -6.23 -17.83
C ALA A 184 -6.22 -6.32 -16.39
N HIS A 185 -6.40 -5.19 -15.71
CA HIS A 185 -7.04 -5.16 -14.40
C HIS A 185 -8.54 -5.52 -14.47
N LEU A 186 -9.27 -4.99 -15.46
CA LEU A 186 -10.67 -5.37 -15.70
C LEU A 186 -10.81 -6.86 -16.01
N GLU A 187 -10.00 -7.39 -16.92
CA GLU A 187 -9.98 -8.82 -17.28
C GLU A 187 -9.76 -9.70 -16.05
N LYS A 188 -8.74 -9.39 -15.24
CA LYS A 188 -8.45 -10.14 -14.00
C LYS A 188 -9.57 -10.01 -12.97
N SER A 189 -10.19 -8.83 -12.86
CA SER A 189 -11.31 -8.60 -11.96
C SER A 189 -12.51 -9.48 -12.34
N ILE A 190 -12.85 -9.54 -13.64
CA ILE A 190 -13.92 -10.40 -14.16
C ILE A 190 -13.58 -11.88 -13.97
N ALA A 191 -12.37 -12.30 -14.34
CA ALA A 191 -11.94 -13.69 -14.21
C ALA A 191 -12.01 -14.19 -12.76
N TRP A 192 -11.68 -13.33 -11.79
CA TRP A 192 -11.70 -13.69 -10.37
C TRP A 192 -13.09 -13.59 -9.74
N LYS A 193 -13.87 -12.56 -10.08
CA LYS A 193 -15.11 -12.20 -9.35
C LYS A 193 -16.40 -12.49 -10.12
N GLY A 194 -16.27 -12.98 -11.35
CA GLY A 194 -17.36 -13.01 -12.31
C GLY A 194 -17.66 -11.63 -12.89
N GLU A 195 -18.46 -11.60 -13.95
CA GLU A 195 -18.71 -10.39 -14.74
C GLU A 195 -19.31 -9.25 -13.91
N VAL A 196 -20.40 -9.52 -13.20
CA VAL A 196 -21.14 -8.49 -12.45
C VAL A 196 -20.26 -7.83 -11.38
N LEU A 197 -19.70 -8.62 -10.46
CA LEU A 197 -18.90 -8.08 -9.36
C LEU A 197 -17.56 -7.55 -9.87
N GLY A 198 -16.94 -8.23 -10.84
CA GLY A 198 -15.68 -7.82 -11.44
C GLY A 198 -15.76 -6.44 -12.11
N VAL A 199 -16.85 -6.18 -12.84
CA VAL A 199 -17.13 -4.87 -13.45
C VAL A 199 -17.41 -3.80 -12.39
N LEU A 200 -18.29 -4.08 -11.42
CA LEU A 200 -18.69 -3.10 -10.41
C LEU A 200 -17.50 -2.65 -9.55
N GLU A 201 -16.60 -3.56 -9.21
CA GLU A 201 -15.41 -3.23 -8.44
C GLU A 201 -14.40 -2.36 -9.19
N MET A 202 -14.34 -2.44 -10.52
CA MET A 202 -13.43 -1.63 -11.32
C MET A 202 -13.77 -0.14 -11.30
N ARG A 203 -15.02 0.21 -11.00
CA ARG A 203 -15.51 1.60 -11.06
C ARG A 203 -14.71 2.58 -10.21
N ARG A 204 -14.17 2.14 -9.07
CA ARG A 204 -13.33 2.96 -8.17
C ARG A 204 -11.90 3.19 -8.69
N HIS A 205 -11.47 2.45 -9.70
CA HIS A 205 -10.10 2.47 -10.21
C HIS A 205 -9.95 3.34 -11.47
N TYR A 206 -10.97 3.40 -12.34
CA TYR A 206 -10.89 4.12 -13.63
C TYR A 206 -10.47 5.59 -13.52
N THR A 207 -10.95 6.29 -12.48
CA THR A 207 -10.61 7.71 -12.29
C THR A 207 -9.10 7.93 -12.17
N ASN A 208 -8.40 7.02 -11.51
CA ASN A 208 -6.97 7.19 -11.26
C ASN A 208 -6.13 6.86 -12.49
N TYR A 209 -6.50 5.84 -13.27
CA TYR A 209 -5.80 5.49 -14.52
C TYR A 209 -5.77 6.62 -15.54
N PHE A 210 -6.89 7.33 -15.68
CA PHE A 210 -7.07 8.32 -16.75
C PHE A 210 -7.05 9.77 -16.25
N LYS A 211 -6.62 10.00 -15.00
CA LYS A 211 -6.49 11.34 -14.45
C LYS A 211 -5.57 12.20 -15.34
N GLY A 212 -6.04 13.41 -15.67
CA GLY A 212 -5.30 14.38 -16.46
C GLY A 212 -5.46 14.24 -17.99
N LEU A 213 -6.15 13.20 -18.48
CA LEU A 213 -6.40 13.08 -19.92
C LEU A 213 -7.49 14.06 -20.41
N PRO A 214 -7.35 14.63 -21.63
CA PRO A 214 -8.38 15.47 -22.22
C PRO A 214 -9.67 14.67 -22.44
N ASN A 215 -10.83 15.33 -22.32
CA ASN A 215 -12.16 14.73 -22.49
C ASN A 215 -12.47 13.48 -21.64
N VAL A 216 -11.64 13.18 -20.62
CA VAL A 216 -11.79 11.99 -19.77
C VAL A 216 -13.13 11.94 -19.04
N LYS A 217 -13.78 13.09 -18.80
CA LYS A 217 -15.07 13.14 -18.09
C LYS A 217 -16.14 12.29 -18.79
N HIS A 218 -16.18 12.33 -20.13
CA HIS A 218 -17.13 11.54 -20.93
C HIS A 218 -16.83 10.05 -20.79
N TYR A 219 -15.61 9.64 -21.12
CA TYR A 219 -15.17 8.24 -21.02
C TYR A 219 -15.32 7.66 -19.61
N ARG A 220 -14.97 8.43 -18.58
CA ARG A 220 -15.15 8.01 -17.20
C ARG A 220 -16.61 7.76 -16.85
N ASN A 221 -17.55 8.54 -17.39
CA ASN A 221 -18.97 8.30 -17.16
C ASN A 221 -19.37 6.92 -17.70
N LEU A 222 -19.02 6.64 -18.97
CA LEU A 222 -19.26 5.34 -19.59
C LEU A 222 -18.65 4.20 -18.77
N LEU A 223 -17.36 4.31 -18.42
CA LEU A 223 -16.66 3.29 -17.63
C LEU A 223 -17.31 2.98 -16.27
N VAL A 224 -18.00 3.94 -15.66
CA VAL A 224 -18.67 3.74 -14.35
C VAL A 224 -20.17 3.44 -14.45
N THR A 225 -20.79 3.58 -15.63
CA THR A 225 -22.22 3.29 -15.83
C THR A 225 -22.44 1.96 -16.54
N GLU A 226 -21.59 1.64 -17.52
CA GLU A 226 -21.68 0.40 -18.28
C GLU A 226 -21.58 -0.85 -17.38
N LYS A 227 -22.25 -1.90 -17.83
CA LYS A 227 -22.34 -3.19 -17.13
C LYS A 227 -21.74 -4.33 -17.96
N GLU A 228 -21.82 -4.23 -19.28
CA GLU A 228 -21.31 -5.25 -20.19
C GLU A 228 -19.79 -5.12 -20.35
N PRO A 229 -19.01 -6.19 -20.08
CA PRO A 229 -17.57 -6.18 -20.25
C PRO A 229 -17.11 -5.71 -21.64
N GLN A 230 -17.79 -6.15 -22.70
CA GLN A 230 -17.42 -5.79 -24.06
C GLN A 230 -17.53 -4.28 -24.30
N ALA A 231 -18.60 -3.63 -23.84
CA ALA A 231 -18.76 -2.18 -23.96
C ALA A 231 -17.63 -1.42 -23.23
N LEU A 232 -17.20 -1.92 -22.06
CA LEU A 232 -16.05 -1.33 -21.36
C LEU A 232 -14.74 -1.50 -22.13
N PHE A 233 -14.53 -2.66 -22.77
CA PHE A 233 -13.37 -2.90 -23.61
C PHE A 233 -13.34 -2.02 -24.85
N ASP A 234 -14.50 -1.71 -25.43
CA ASP A 234 -14.63 -0.81 -26.59
C ASP A 234 -14.32 0.63 -26.17
N VAL A 235 -14.87 1.09 -25.03
CA VAL A 235 -14.54 2.40 -24.45
C VAL A 235 -13.03 2.53 -24.18
N LEU A 236 -12.38 1.48 -23.67
CA LEU A 236 -10.94 1.46 -23.47
C LEU A 236 -10.16 1.57 -24.80
N ASN A 237 -10.66 0.96 -25.88
CA ASN A 237 -10.06 1.09 -27.21
C ASN A 237 -10.17 2.52 -27.75
N GLU A 238 -11.32 3.17 -27.58
CA GLU A 238 -11.52 4.57 -27.98
C GLU A 238 -10.55 5.50 -27.23
N ILE A 239 -10.35 5.29 -25.92
CA ILE A 239 -9.37 6.06 -25.14
C ILE A 239 -7.96 5.87 -25.69
N ALA A 240 -7.58 4.65 -26.09
CA ALA A 240 -6.27 4.39 -26.66
C ALA A 240 -6.05 5.18 -27.97
N GLN A 241 -7.10 5.37 -28.77
CA GLN A 241 -7.03 6.12 -30.03
C GLN A 241 -6.85 7.63 -29.83
N LEU A 242 -7.23 8.20 -28.68
CA LEU A 242 -6.94 9.61 -28.35
C LEU A 242 -5.44 9.94 -28.43
N SER A 243 -4.58 8.93 -28.22
CA SER A 243 -3.12 9.07 -28.33
C SER A 243 -2.64 9.37 -29.76
N LEU A 244 -3.44 9.00 -30.76
CA LEU A 244 -3.10 9.15 -32.18
C LEU A 244 -3.52 10.51 -32.74
N GLU A 245 -4.55 11.13 -32.16
CA GLU A 245 -5.12 12.39 -32.67
C GLU A 245 -4.55 13.64 -31.99
N ASN A 246 -4.00 13.49 -30.78
CA ASN A 246 -3.35 14.57 -30.05
C ASN A 246 -2.07 14.04 -29.40
N PRO A 247 -0.90 14.09 -30.09
CA PRO A 247 0.36 13.82 -29.44
C PRO A 247 0.52 14.87 -28.33
N VAL A 248 0.36 14.44 -27.07
CA VAL A 248 0.62 15.29 -25.92
C VAL A 248 2.09 15.68 -26.02
N THR A 249 2.36 16.91 -26.45
CA THR A 249 3.67 17.53 -26.30
C THR A 249 3.96 17.57 -24.81
N VAL A 250 4.99 16.83 -24.41
CA VAL A 250 5.56 16.76 -23.07
C VAL A 250 5.90 18.16 -22.56
#